data_AF-A0A362XGP4-F1
#
_entry.id   AF-A0A362XGP4-F1
#
_cell.length_a   1.000
_cell.length_b   1.000
_cell.length_c   1.000
_cell.angle_alpha   90.00
_cell.angle_beta   90.00
_cell.angle_gamma   90.00
#
_symmetry.space_group_name_H-M   'P 1'
#
loop_
_entity.id
_entity.type
_entity.pdbx_description
1 polymer ?
#
loop_
_entity_poly.entity_id
_entity_poly.type
_entity_poly.pdbx_seq_one_letter_code
_entity_poly.pdbx_strand_id
1 'polypeptide(L)'
;MKVNNTVKIGISVGDLNGIGCEVALKTFLDSRMLSNCTPVFFASNKTMSSQISELNLDIKFHGIKDFSRIEAGKINVYQAFDTEF
;
A
#
# COMPACT_ATOMS: atom_id res chain seq x y z
N MET A 1 -3.04 17.36 -20.31
CA MET A 1 -2.94 16.33 -19.26
C MET A 1 -3.46 16.93 -17.96
N LYS A 2 -4.48 16.32 -17.31
CA LYS A 2 -4.85 16.74 -15.96
C LYS A 2 -3.71 16.32 -15.03
N VAL A 3 -3.12 17.28 -14.32
CA VAL A 3 -2.26 16.98 -13.19
C VAL A 3 -3.18 16.40 -12.12
N ASN A 4 -3.27 15.08 -12.05
CA ASN A 4 -4.04 14.38 -11.02
C ASN A 4 -3.28 14.53 -9.70
N ASN A 5 -3.50 15.64 -9.02
CA ASN A 5 -2.93 15.95 -7.72
C ASN A 5 -3.77 15.28 -6.62
N THR A 6 -3.91 13.95 -6.69
CA THR A 6 -4.67 13.20 -5.68
C THR A 6 -3.97 13.30 -4.33
N VAL A 7 -4.76 13.41 -3.26
CA VAL A 7 -4.22 13.53 -1.91
C VAL A 7 -3.41 12.28 -1.57
N LYS A 8 -2.20 12.47 -1.03
CA LYS A 8 -1.39 11.37 -0.52
C LYS A 8 -1.91 10.99 0.86
N ILE A 9 -2.25 9.72 1.05
CA ILE A 9 -2.79 9.21 2.33
C ILE A 9 -1.81 8.19 2.89
N GLY A 10 -1.28 8.48 4.07
CA GLY A 10 -0.49 7.53 4.83
C GLY A 10 -1.37 6.52 5.54
N ILE A 11 -1.06 5.23 5.42
CA ILE A 11 -1.81 4.13 6.02
C ILE A 11 -0.85 3.29 6.85
N SER A 12 -0.98 3.34 8.17
CA SER A 12 -0.30 2.39 9.07
C SER A 12 -1.01 1.04 9.01
N VAL A 13 -0.25 -0.05 8.84
CA VAL A 13 -0.84 -1.41 8.82
C VAL A 13 -1.27 -1.92 10.20
N GLY A 14 -0.79 -1.26 11.27
CA GLY A 14 -1.10 -1.65 12.65
C GLY A 14 -0.37 -2.93 13.07
N ASP A 15 -1.03 -3.74 13.89
CA ASP A 15 -0.54 -5.07 14.29
C ASP A 15 -0.59 -6.04 13.11
N LEU A 16 0.53 -6.72 12.84
CA LEU A 16 0.66 -7.69 11.74
C LEU A 16 -0.20 -8.95 11.93
N ASN A 17 -0.55 -9.28 13.18
CA ASN A 17 -1.45 -10.39 13.48
C ASN A 17 -2.92 -9.97 13.46
N GLY A 18 -3.20 -8.67 13.30
CA GLY A 18 -4.54 -8.14 13.13
C GLY A 18 -4.99 -8.11 11.67
N ILE A 19 -6.22 -7.66 11.46
CA ILE A 19 -6.81 -7.56 10.11
C ILE A 19 -6.57 -6.20 9.43
N GLY A 20 -5.84 -5.28 10.06
CA GLY A 20 -5.66 -3.91 9.57
C GLY A 20 -5.03 -3.86 8.17
N CYS A 21 -4.02 -4.70 7.94
CA CYS A 21 -3.40 -4.85 6.64
C CYS A 21 -4.38 -5.39 5.58
N GLU A 22 -5.11 -6.46 5.90
CA GLU A 22 -6.11 -7.07 5.01
C GLU A 22 -7.18 -6.05 4.59
N VAL A 23 -7.78 -5.37 5.56
CA VAL A 23 -8.85 -4.39 5.32
C VAL A 23 -8.35 -3.26 4.43
N ALA A 24 -7.14 -2.75 4.71
CA ALA A 24 -6.54 -1.70 3.91
C ALA A 24 -6.20 -2.18 2.48
N LEU A 25 -5.63 -3.37 2.30
CA LEU A 25 -5.36 -3.94 0.97
C LEU A 25 -6.65 -4.15 0.17
N LYS A 26 -7.67 -4.78 0.78
CA LYS A 26 -8.97 -5.05 0.12
C LYS A 26 -9.69 -3.77 -0.29
N THR A 27 -9.49 -2.66 0.43
CA THR A 27 -10.03 -1.35 0.05
C THR A 27 -9.57 -0.93 -1.35
N PHE A 28 -8.34 -1.27 -1.75
CA PHE A 28 -7.78 -0.89 -3.06
C PHE A 28 -7.94 -1.95 -4.15
N LEU A 29 -8.70 -3.03 -3.92
CA LEU A 29 -9.13 -3.95 -5.00
C LEU A 29 -10.03 -3.22 -6.01
N ASP A 30 -10.77 -2.22 -5.54
CA ASP A 30 -11.49 -1.31 -6.42
C ASP A 30 -10.54 -0.22 -6.94
N SER A 31 -10.12 -0.33 -8.19
CA SER A 31 -9.19 0.60 -8.84
C SER A 31 -9.68 2.05 -8.85
N ARG A 32 -10.99 2.29 -8.68
CA ARG A 32 -11.53 3.65 -8.53
C ARG A 32 -10.98 4.36 -7.29
N MET A 33 -10.57 3.62 -6.26
CA MET A 33 -9.96 4.21 -5.06
C MET A 33 -8.65 4.93 -5.36
N LEU A 34 -7.86 4.42 -6.32
CA LEU A 34 -6.60 5.05 -6.76
C LEU A 34 -6.83 6.35 -7.57
N SER A 35 -8.07 6.64 -7.96
CA SER A 35 -8.44 7.93 -8.56
C SER A 35 -8.74 8.98 -7.48
N ASN A 36 -9.10 8.56 -6.26
CA ASN A 36 -9.45 9.46 -5.16
C ASN A 36 -8.22 9.86 -4.32
N CYS A 37 -7.25 8.95 -4.16
CA CYS A 37 -6.03 9.20 -3.38
C CYS A 37 -4.82 8.46 -3.96
N THR A 38 -3.63 8.85 -3.50
CA THR A 38 -2.40 8.06 -3.66
C THR A 38 -2.04 7.43 -2.31
N PRO A 39 -2.35 6.14 -2.09
CA PRO A 39 -2.09 5.51 -0.81
C PRO A 39 -0.61 5.18 -0.64
N VAL A 40 -0.11 5.41 0.58
CA VAL A 40 1.24 5.08 1.03
C VAL A 40 1.13 4.23 2.29
N PHE A 41 1.31 2.92 2.14
CA PHE A 41 1.32 1.97 3.23
C PHE A 41 2.67 2.02 3.96
N PHE A 42 2.63 2.16 5.27
CA PHE A 42 3.82 2.05 6.12
C PHE A 42 3.94 0.61 6.60
N ALA A 43 4.77 -0.17 5.91
CA ALA A 43 4.95 -1.60 6.14
C ALA A 43 6.33 -2.07 5.62
N SER A 44 6.65 -3.35 5.76
CA SER A 44 7.75 -3.96 4.99
C SER A 44 7.22 -4.51 3.66
N ASN A 45 8.06 -4.48 2.62
CA ASN A 45 7.70 -5.12 1.34
C ASN A 45 7.43 -6.62 1.50
N LYS A 46 8.15 -7.30 2.41
CA LYS A 46 7.99 -8.74 2.66
C LYS A 46 6.61 -9.06 3.24
N THR A 47 6.18 -8.30 4.25
CA THR A 47 4.86 -8.44 4.87
C THR A 47 3.75 -8.21 3.86
N MET A 48 3.88 -7.19 2.99
CA MET A 48 2.87 -6.94 1.94
C MET A 48 2.79 -8.09 0.95
N SER A 49 3.93 -8.61 0.48
CA SER A 49 3.94 -9.76 -0.41
C SER A 49 3.32 -11.02 0.22
N SER A 50 3.62 -11.32 1.49
CA SER A 50 3.04 -12.46 2.21
C SER A 50 1.53 -12.31 2.36
N GLN A 51 1.03 -11.15 2.82
CA GLN A 51 -0.40 -10.88 2.95
C GLN A 51 -1.13 -10.98 1.60
N ILE A 52 -0.60 -10.39 0.53
CA ILE A 52 -1.19 -10.47 -0.81
C ILE A 52 -1.25 -11.93 -1.29
N SER A 53 -0.20 -12.71 -1.05
CA SER A 53 -0.13 -14.12 -1.42
C SER A 53 -1.09 -14.99 -0.60
N GLU A 54 -1.09 -14.87 0.71
CA GLU A 54 -1.93 -15.66 1.63
C GLU A 54 -3.42 -15.39 1.42
N LEU A 55 -3.77 -14.14 1.09
CA LEU A 55 -5.14 -13.72 0.81
C LEU A 55 -5.55 -13.92 -0.66
N ASN A 56 -4.65 -14.41 -1.53
CA ASN A 56 -4.86 -14.59 -2.97
C ASN A 56 -5.39 -13.31 -3.67
N LEU A 57 -4.80 -12.15 -3.36
CA LEU A 57 -5.21 -10.87 -3.94
C LEU A 57 -4.44 -10.59 -5.23
N ASP A 58 -5.15 -10.16 -6.29
CA ASP A 58 -4.52 -9.62 -7.50
C ASP A 58 -4.16 -8.14 -7.31
N ILE A 59 -3.18 -7.90 -6.44
CA ILE A 59 -2.69 -6.56 -6.12
C ILE A 59 -1.21 -6.46 -6.46
N LYS A 60 -0.85 -5.38 -7.15
CA LYS A 60 0.55 -4.97 -7.36
C LYS A 60 0.84 -3.71 -6.55
N PHE A 61 1.98 -3.68 -5.90
CA PHE A 61 2.43 -2.52 -5.15
C PHE A 61 3.80 -2.04 -5.62
N HIS A 62 4.08 -0.77 -5.33
CA HIS A 62 5.35 -0.11 -5.60
C HIS A 62 6.08 0.15 -4.29
N GLY A 63 7.13 -0.64 -4.02
CA GLY A 63 7.98 -0.46 -2.86
C GLY A 63 8.87 0.77 -2.99
N ILE A 64 8.86 1.65 -1.99
CA ILE A 64 9.63 2.89 -1.95
C ILE A 64 10.44 2.98 -0.66
N LYS A 65 11.60 3.64 -0.73
CA LYS A 65 12.43 4.02 0.43
C LYS A 65 12.50 5.53 0.64
N ASP A 66 11.96 6.29 -0.30
CA ASP A 66 11.97 7.75 -0.30
C ASP A 66 10.66 8.27 -0.90
N PHE A 67 10.11 9.34 -0.31
CA PHE A 67 8.80 9.86 -0.70
C PHE A 67 8.77 10.56 -2.06
N SER A 68 9.94 10.94 -2.63
CA SER A 68 10.01 11.46 -4.01
C SER A 68 9.66 10.40 -5.06
N ARG A 69 9.71 9.11 -4.69
CA ARG A 69 9.37 7.98 -5.57
C ARG A 69 7.89 7.57 -5.50
N ILE A 70 7.05 8.30 -4.76
CA ILE A 70 5.61 8.03 -4.74
C ILE A 70 5.04 8.18 -6.15
N GLU A 71 4.34 7.15 -6.62
CA GLU A 71 3.67 7.16 -7.92
C GLU A 71 2.15 7.19 -7.76
N ALA A 72 1.51 8.16 -8.41
CA ALA A 72 0.05 8.26 -8.46
C ALA A 72 -0.55 7.08 -9.26
N GLY A 73 -1.75 6.65 -8.87
CA GLY A 73 -2.41 5.50 -9.51
C GLY A 73 -1.80 4.14 -9.14
N LYS A 74 -0.88 4.10 -8.18
CA LYS A 74 -0.31 2.87 -7.62
C LYS A 74 -0.51 2.81 -6.11
N ILE A 75 -0.54 1.58 -5.59
CA ILE A 75 -0.36 1.35 -4.16
C ILE A 75 1.14 1.48 -3.86
N ASN A 76 1.51 2.46 -3.04
CA ASN A 76 2.90 2.66 -2.64
C ASN A 76 3.12 2.04 -1.26
N VAL A 77 4.27 1.40 -1.05
CA VAL A 77 4.65 0.81 0.25
C VAL A 77 5.97 1.43 0.66
N TYR A 78 5.96 2.26 1.71
CA TYR A 78 7.16 2.82 2.30
C TYR A 78 7.73 1.81 3.31
N GLN A 79 8.98 1.41 3.09
CA GLN A 79 9.71 0.49 3.97
C GLN A 79 9.87 1.10 5.37
N ALA A 80 8.96 0.76 6.28
CA ALA A 80 8.89 1.33 7.62
C ALA A 80 9.62 0.50 8.69
N PHE A 81 9.78 -0.80 8.44
CA PHE A 81 10.45 -1.75 9.32
C PHE A 81 10.96 -2.96 8.52
N ASP A 82 12.00 -3.63 9.01
CA ASP A 82 12.67 -4.75 8.31
C ASP A 82 12.15 -6.14 8.69
N THR A 83 11.04 -6.25 9.43
CA THR A 83 10.69 -7.46 10.19
C THR A 83 10.89 -8.78 9.46
N GLU A 84 11.82 -9.56 10.02
CA GLU A 84 11.84 -11.01 10.00
C GLU A 84 11.01 -11.48 11.20
N PHE A 85 9.79 -11.94 10.95
CA PHE A 85 9.13 -12.89 11.83
C PHE A 85 9.27 -14.27 11.19
#